data_AF-A0A6L4YLS9-F1
#
_entry.id   AF-A0A6L4YLS9-F1
#
_cell.length_a   1.000
_cell.length_b   1.000
_cell.length_c   1.000
_cell.angle_alpha   90.00
_cell.angle_beta   90.00
_cell.angle_gamma   90.00
#
_symmetry.space_group_name_H-M   'P 1'
#
loop_
_entity.id
_entity.type
_entity.pdbx_description
1 polymer ?
#
loop_
_entity_poly.entity_id
_entity_poly.type
_entity_poly.pdbx_seq_one_letter_code
_entity_poly.pdbx_strand_id
1 'polypeptide(L)'
;MQAEDCYRQVAEEIESGKQDRASWAWALAESGGDAEKTKALYIRRRVAAVMAAAQPAAVPPDSELQRLRGELRRQLALQQKPSFYAVLGVPADSSDAAVAEAIGLITAGGAPLDPETRYAVETLGDAAARERFDRRLLDQLRNRTAPVAFTLPAQQSATGTFAGGGLKIVAGVALVLGLAYLGLGYSRDMSERELRLKEAELRREEVHRKAEIASRVVENQKAVIEASTAAQERAAEAREQAQLEARMRDDKYRIDQAYRQEQQLALTEQRRQQAEQSRLQSESRRRDAEAAAAARTFRQQAIQDAISRGNYNEAQRLRNLPY
;
A
#
# COMPACT_ATOMS: atom_id res chain seq x y z
N MET A 1 0.67 15.84 -25.19
CA MET A 1 0.94 17.29 -25.25
C MET A 1 2.17 17.47 -26.13
N GLN A 2 2.11 18.27 -27.20
CA GLN A 2 3.28 18.46 -28.06
C GLN A 2 4.23 19.47 -27.40
N ALA A 3 5.53 19.38 -27.72
CA ALA A 3 6.55 20.25 -27.12
C ALA A 3 6.25 21.74 -27.40
N GLU A 4 5.69 22.05 -28.58
CA GLU A 4 5.32 23.40 -28.99
C GLU A 4 4.23 24.02 -28.10
N ASP A 5 3.26 23.23 -27.66
CA ASP A 5 2.19 23.68 -26.75
C ASP A 5 2.77 24.08 -25.38
N CYS A 6 3.80 23.35 -24.91
CA CYS A 6 4.47 23.63 -23.65
C CYS A 6 5.24 24.96 -23.70
N TYR A 7 5.94 25.23 -24.81
CA TYR A 7 6.65 26.50 -25.00
C TYR A 7 5.68 27.68 -25.09
N ARG A 8 4.56 27.51 -25.80
CA ARG A 8 3.52 28.54 -25.90
C ARG A 8 2.92 28.87 -24.54
N GLN A 9 2.55 27.85 -23.76
CA GLN A 9 2.02 28.04 -22.40
C GLN A 9 3.00 28.79 -21.49
N VAL A 10 4.30 28.45 -21.53
CA VAL A 10 5.31 29.12 -20.70
C VAL A 10 5.57 30.56 -21.17
N ALA A 11 5.49 30.84 -22.47
CA ALA A 11 5.57 32.20 -22.99
C ALA A 11 4.40 33.06 -22.48
N GLU A 12 3.18 32.54 -22.53
CA GLU A 12 1.97 33.22 -22.01
C GLU A 12 2.06 33.46 -20.50
N GLU A 13 2.63 32.54 -19.71
CA GLU A 13 2.90 32.73 -18.27
C GLU A 13 3.85 33.91 -18.01
N ILE A 14 4.88 34.07 -18.85
CA ILE A 14 5.86 35.16 -18.72
C ILE A 14 5.24 36.50 -19.09
N GLU A 15 4.51 36.56 -20.21
CA GLU A 15 3.85 37.78 -20.70
C GLU A 15 2.71 38.25 -19.78
N SER A 16 1.96 37.31 -19.20
CA SER A 16 0.88 37.62 -18.25
C SER A 16 1.38 37.96 -16.84
N GLY A 17 2.68 37.90 -16.58
CA GLY A 17 3.27 38.18 -15.26
C GLY A 17 2.92 37.14 -14.18
N LYS A 18 2.35 36.00 -14.55
CA LYS A 18 2.00 34.89 -13.64
C LYS A 18 3.17 33.92 -13.45
N GLN A 19 4.38 34.45 -13.41
CA GLN A 19 5.60 33.68 -13.30
C GLN A 19 5.71 33.07 -11.89
N ASP A 20 6.18 31.84 -11.79
CA ASP A 20 6.51 31.26 -10.49
C ASP A 20 7.72 32.00 -9.89
N ARG A 21 7.46 32.78 -8.84
CA ARG A 21 8.45 33.62 -8.17
C ARG A 21 9.65 32.83 -7.65
N ALA A 22 9.44 31.60 -7.20
CA ALA A 22 10.53 30.77 -6.69
C ALA A 22 11.45 30.30 -7.82
N SER A 23 10.87 29.77 -8.90
CA SER A 23 11.62 29.35 -10.08
C SER A 23 12.33 30.52 -10.77
N TRP A 24 11.70 31.70 -10.81
CA TRP A 24 12.28 32.92 -11.37
C TRP A 24 13.45 33.44 -10.53
N ALA A 25 13.29 33.53 -9.20
CA ALA A 25 14.36 33.97 -8.30
C ALA A 25 15.59 33.04 -8.37
N TRP A 26 15.37 31.73 -8.51
CA TRP A 26 16.45 30.78 -8.72
C TRP A 26 17.16 31.01 -10.05
N ALA A 27 16.42 31.21 -11.15
CA ALA A 27 17.01 31.50 -12.45
C ALA A 27 17.79 32.83 -12.47
N LEU A 28 17.35 33.81 -11.68
CA LEU A 28 18.03 35.11 -11.51
C LEU A 28 19.35 34.98 -10.73
N ALA A 29 19.37 34.14 -9.69
CA ALA A 29 20.58 33.85 -8.94
C ALA A 29 21.62 33.12 -9.81
N GLU A 30 21.18 32.12 -10.57
CA GLU A 30 22.05 31.28 -11.42
C GLU A 30 22.61 32.06 -12.62
N SER A 31 21.86 33.02 -13.16
CA SER A 31 22.28 33.85 -14.30
C SER A 31 23.24 34.99 -13.93
N GLY A 32 23.49 35.20 -12.63
CA GLY A 32 24.25 36.35 -12.15
C GLY A 32 23.56 37.70 -12.38
N GLY A 33 22.22 37.73 -12.48
CA GLY A 33 21.44 38.95 -12.69
C GLY A 33 21.26 39.37 -14.15
N ASP A 34 21.74 38.59 -15.12
CA ASP A 34 21.52 38.82 -16.55
C ASP A 34 20.07 38.48 -16.93
N ALA A 35 19.33 39.48 -17.41
CA ALA A 35 17.90 39.36 -17.68
C ALA A 35 17.57 38.39 -18.83
N GLU A 36 18.41 38.30 -19.86
CA GLU A 36 18.18 37.41 -21.00
C GLU A 36 18.49 35.96 -20.62
N LYS A 37 19.57 35.74 -19.89
CA LYS A 37 19.93 34.41 -19.38
C LYS A 37 18.92 33.90 -18.36
N THR A 38 18.42 34.78 -17.48
CA THR A 38 17.37 34.45 -16.52
C THR A 38 16.11 33.95 -17.24
N LYS A 39 15.67 34.65 -18.28
CA LYS A 39 14.51 34.24 -19.09
C LYS A 39 14.73 32.88 -19.74
N ALA A 40 15.89 32.68 -20.37
CA ALA A 40 16.21 31.41 -21.03
C ALA A 40 16.25 30.21 -20.05
N LEU A 41 16.86 30.39 -18.88
CA LEU A 41 16.93 29.36 -17.83
C LEU A 41 15.54 29.06 -17.23
N TYR A 42 14.74 30.09 -17.00
CA TYR A 42 13.37 29.94 -16.52
C TYR A 42 12.52 29.16 -17.53
N ILE A 43 12.53 29.55 -18.81
CA ILE A 43 11.76 28.87 -19.87
C ILE A 43 12.16 27.40 -19.95
N ARG A 44 13.46 27.09 -20.01
CA ARG A 44 13.95 25.71 -20.11
C ARG A 44 13.48 24.85 -18.94
N ARG A 45 13.57 25.36 -17.72
CA ARG A 45 13.19 24.63 -16.51
C ARG A 45 11.67 24.48 -16.39
N ARG A 46 10.92 25.53 -16.72
CA ARG A 46 9.46 25.53 -16.64
C ARG A 46 8.85 24.60 -17.69
N VAL A 47 9.37 24.60 -18.92
CA VAL A 47 8.95 23.66 -19.97
C VAL A 47 9.23 22.22 -19.55
N ALA A 48 10.40 21.93 -18.96
CA ALA A 48 10.69 20.60 -18.43
C ALA A 48 9.70 20.17 -17.33
N ALA A 49 9.32 21.08 -16.42
CA ALA A 49 8.34 20.80 -15.38
C ALA A 49 6.92 20.57 -15.94
N VAL A 50 6.51 21.37 -16.93
CA VAL A 50 5.21 21.23 -17.61
C VAL A 50 5.16 19.92 -18.42
N MET A 51 6.25 19.56 -19.09
CA MET A 51 6.37 18.26 -19.78
C MET A 51 6.36 17.09 -18.80
N ALA A 52 7.03 17.21 -17.65
CA ALA A 52 7.03 16.19 -16.61
C ALA A 52 5.64 16.02 -15.97
N ALA A 53 4.88 17.12 -15.80
CA ALA A 53 3.51 17.08 -15.29
C ALA A 53 2.51 16.54 -16.33
N ALA A 54 2.78 16.73 -17.62
CA ALA A 54 1.96 16.22 -18.73
C ALA A 54 2.29 14.77 -19.11
N GLN A 55 3.41 14.23 -18.64
CA GLN A 55 3.62 12.78 -18.65
C GLN A 55 2.70 12.16 -17.61
N PRO A 56 1.79 11.24 -18.00
CA PRO A 56 0.99 10.53 -17.02
C PRO A 56 1.97 9.88 -16.04
N ALA A 57 1.79 10.17 -14.74
CA ALA A 57 2.60 9.60 -13.67
C ALA A 57 2.78 8.11 -13.96
N ALA A 58 4.03 7.69 -14.20
CA ALA A 58 4.37 6.32 -14.50
C ALA A 58 3.72 5.44 -13.44
N VAL A 59 2.70 4.68 -13.85
CA VAL A 59 2.01 3.78 -12.95
C VAL A 59 3.08 2.82 -12.42
N PRO A 60 3.26 2.66 -11.11
CA PRO A 60 4.31 1.78 -10.58
C PRO A 60 4.20 0.42 -11.29
N PRO A 61 5.31 -0.16 -11.76
CA PRO A 61 5.28 -1.40 -12.56
C PRO A 61 4.53 -2.54 -11.86
N ASP A 62 4.52 -2.52 -10.52
CA ASP A 62 3.79 -3.46 -9.67
C ASP A 62 2.27 -3.43 -9.92
N SER A 63 1.70 -2.29 -10.31
CA SER A 63 0.27 -2.14 -10.54
C SER A 63 -0.21 -2.82 -11.83
N GLU A 64 0.61 -2.84 -12.88
CA GLU A 64 0.30 -3.53 -14.13
C GLU A 64 0.38 -5.04 -13.94
N LEU A 65 1.41 -5.50 -13.23
CA LEU A 65 1.57 -6.92 -12.87
C LEU A 65 0.43 -7.40 -11.96
N GLN A 66 0.02 -6.60 -10.97
CA GLN A 66 -1.13 -6.93 -10.12
C GLN A 66 -2.42 -7.02 -10.92
N ARG A 67 -2.66 -6.10 -11.87
CA ARG A 67 -3.81 -6.17 -12.78
C ARG A 67 -3.79 -7.43 -13.63
N LEU A 68 -2.64 -7.76 -14.20
CA LEU A 68 -2.45 -8.97 -15.02
C LEU A 68 -2.75 -10.23 -14.21
N ARG A 69 -2.15 -10.35 -13.02
CA ARG A 69 -2.35 -11.51 -12.14
C ARG A 69 -3.81 -11.63 -11.65
N GLY A 70 -4.47 -10.50 -11.37
CA GLY A 70 -5.89 -10.47 -11.05
C GLY A 70 -6.81 -10.88 -12.21
N GLU A 71 -6.44 -10.57 -13.46
CA GLU A 71 -7.13 -11.09 -14.64
C GLU A 71 -6.91 -12.59 -14.83
N LEU A 72 -5.67 -13.05 -14.65
CA LEU A 72 -5.30 -14.45 -14.79
C LEU A 72 -6.04 -15.33 -13.77
N ARG A 73 -6.13 -14.90 -12.51
CA ARG A 73 -6.95 -15.58 -11.49
C ARG A 73 -8.40 -15.74 -11.92
N ARG A 74 -9.02 -14.67 -12.47
CA ARG A 74 -10.40 -14.70 -12.95
C ARG A 74 -10.57 -15.71 -14.10
N GLN A 75 -9.65 -15.72 -15.06
CA GLN A 75 -9.72 -16.65 -16.18
C GLN A 75 -9.48 -18.11 -15.77
N LEU A 76 -8.53 -18.37 -14.88
CA LEU A 76 -8.31 -19.72 -14.35
C LEU A 76 -9.51 -20.24 -13.56
N ALA A 77 -10.15 -19.39 -12.75
CA ALA A 77 -11.35 -19.76 -12.01
C ALA A 77 -12.52 -20.13 -12.94
N LEU A 78 -12.67 -19.42 -14.07
CA LEU A 78 -13.70 -19.70 -15.06
C LEU A 78 -13.43 -21.00 -15.84
N GLN A 79 -12.17 -21.29 -16.17
CA GLN A 79 -11.82 -22.44 -17.01
C GLN A 79 -11.51 -23.72 -16.21
N GLN A 80 -11.36 -23.64 -14.88
CA GLN A 80 -11.01 -24.76 -13.98
C GLN A 80 -9.80 -25.58 -14.44
N LYS A 81 -8.82 -24.94 -15.10
CA LYS A 81 -7.64 -25.63 -15.61
C LYS A 81 -6.59 -25.82 -14.52
N PRO A 82 -5.94 -27.00 -14.45
CA PRO A 82 -4.77 -27.17 -13.62
C PRO A 82 -3.66 -26.24 -14.12
N SER A 83 -3.01 -25.54 -13.19
CA SER A 83 -1.90 -24.61 -13.45
C SER A 83 -0.83 -24.80 -12.38
N PHE A 84 0.38 -24.27 -12.58
CA PHE A 84 1.46 -24.35 -11.58
C PHE A 84 1.07 -23.71 -10.24
N TYR A 85 0.19 -22.71 -10.28
CA TYR A 85 -0.45 -22.12 -9.10
C TYR A 85 -1.24 -23.15 -8.29
N ALA A 86 -2.00 -24.02 -8.96
CA ALA A 86 -2.73 -25.10 -8.30
C ALA A 86 -1.80 -26.17 -7.71
N VAL A 87 -0.69 -26.48 -8.39
CA VAL A 87 0.34 -27.42 -7.89
C VAL A 87 0.98 -26.91 -6.60
N LEU A 88 1.26 -25.61 -6.52
CA LEU A 88 1.81 -24.98 -5.32
C LEU A 88 0.73 -24.60 -4.28
N GLY A 89 -0.56 -24.81 -4.57
CA GLY A 89 -1.67 -24.45 -3.68
C GLY A 89 -1.84 -22.94 -3.45
N VAL A 90 -1.29 -22.10 -4.32
CA VAL A 90 -1.35 -20.63 -4.20
C VAL A 90 -2.18 -20.02 -5.32
N PRO A 91 -2.99 -18.99 -5.06
CA PRO A 91 -3.73 -18.31 -6.12
C PRO A 91 -2.80 -17.47 -7.00
N ALA A 92 -3.18 -17.27 -8.27
CA ALA A 92 -2.34 -16.57 -9.24
C ALA A 92 -2.05 -15.09 -8.90
N ASP A 93 -2.89 -14.46 -8.07
CA ASP A 93 -2.74 -13.08 -7.58
C ASP A 93 -1.88 -12.96 -6.32
N SER A 94 -1.35 -14.08 -5.80
CA SER A 94 -0.42 -14.05 -4.66
C SER A 94 0.81 -13.19 -4.94
N SER A 95 1.24 -12.45 -3.92
CA SER A 95 2.51 -11.72 -3.96
C SER A 95 3.69 -12.67 -4.14
N ASP A 96 4.84 -12.16 -4.59
CA ASP A 96 6.03 -12.98 -4.76
C ASP A 96 6.54 -13.54 -3.43
N ALA A 97 6.36 -12.79 -2.33
CA ALA A 97 6.64 -13.25 -0.98
C ALA A 97 5.80 -14.47 -0.59
N ALA A 98 4.49 -14.46 -0.88
CA ALA A 98 3.60 -15.58 -0.57
C ALA A 98 3.92 -16.84 -1.40
N VAL A 99 4.35 -16.66 -2.65
CA VAL A 99 4.82 -17.77 -3.49
C VAL A 99 6.13 -18.35 -2.95
N ALA A 100 7.08 -17.50 -2.56
CA ALA A 100 8.34 -17.94 -1.97
C ALA A 100 8.13 -18.71 -0.65
N GLU A 101 7.19 -18.26 0.19
CA GLU A 101 6.82 -18.97 1.42
C GLU A 101 6.23 -20.36 1.13
N ALA A 102 5.28 -20.45 0.17
CA ALA A 102 4.69 -21.74 -0.23
C ALA A 102 5.75 -22.71 -0.77
N ILE A 103 6.70 -22.22 -1.58
CA ILE A 103 7.84 -23.01 -2.06
C ILE A 103 8.71 -23.47 -0.88
N GLY A 104 8.96 -22.60 0.09
CA GLY A 104 9.71 -22.91 1.30
C GLY A 104 9.07 -24.05 2.10
N LEU A 105 7.74 -24.03 2.28
CA LEU A 105 7.00 -25.08 2.99
C LEU A 105 7.08 -26.44 2.27
N ILE A 106 6.94 -26.44 0.95
CA ILE A 106 6.99 -27.66 0.13
C ILE A 106 8.41 -28.27 0.15
N THR A 107 9.45 -27.43 0.08
CA THR A 107 10.85 -27.88 0.06
C THR A 107 11.37 -28.29 1.44
N ALA A 108 10.90 -27.65 2.52
CA ALA A 108 11.29 -27.97 3.90
C ALA A 108 10.90 -29.39 4.34
N GLY A 109 9.89 -29.99 3.71
CA GLY A 109 9.45 -31.35 3.99
C GLY A 109 10.46 -32.45 3.61
N GLY A 110 11.51 -32.13 2.85
CA GLY A 110 12.59 -33.07 2.47
C GLY A 110 12.16 -34.27 1.61
N ALA A 111 10.87 -34.38 1.28
CA ALA A 111 10.35 -35.42 0.41
C ALA A 111 10.81 -35.19 -1.04
N PRO A 112 11.07 -36.25 -1.81
CA PRO A 112 11.39 -36.12 -3.22
C PRO A 112 10.22 -35.45 -3.94
N LEU A 113 10.47 -34.26 -4.49
CA LEU A 113 9.47 -33.50 -5.23
C LEU A 113 9.16 -34.18 -6.56
N ASP A 114 7.87 -34.30 -6.87
CA ASP A 114 7.38 -34.68 -8.18
C ASP A 114 7.96 -33.75 -9.27
N PRO A 115 8.29 -34.25 -10.48
CA PRO A 115 8.76 -33.42 -11.58
C PRO A 115 7.90 -32.19 -11.86
N GLU A 116 6.57 -32.28 -11.73
CA GLU A 116 5.69 -31.12 -11.97
C GLU A 116 5.88 -30.06 -10.89
N THR A 117 5.96 -30.47 -9.61
CA THR A 117 6.22 -29.56 -8.49
C THR A 117 7.59 -28.91 -8.62
N ARG A 118 8.61 -29.66 -9.02
CA ARG A 118 9.97 -29.13 -9.23
C ARG A 118 9.98 -28.05 -10.31
N TYR A 119 9.30 -28.30 -11.43
CA TYR A 119 9.21 -27.34 -12.52
C TYR A 119 8.37 -26.11 -12.15
N ALA A 120 7.30 -26.29 -11.37
CA ALA A 120 6.50 -25.19 -10.83
C ALA A 120 7.33 -24.30 -9.88
N VAL A 121 8.14 -24.90 -9.00
CA VAL A 121 9.07 -24.18 -8.11
C VAL A 121 10.09 -23.38 -8.91
N GLU A 122 10.70 -23.99 -9.94
CA GLU A 122 11.68 -23.31 -10.79
C GLU A 122 11.06 -22.14 -11.58
N THR A 123 9.85 -22.33 -12.12
CA THR A 123 9.18 -21.32 -12.95
C THR A 123 8.61 -20.17 -12.11
N LEU A 124 8.07 -20.45 -10.93
CA LEU A 124 7.39 -19.45 -10.08
C LEU A 124 8.30 -18.83 -9.01
N GLY A 125 9.47 -19.43 -8.75
CA GLY A 125 10.43 -18.95 -7.76
C GLY A 125 11.21 -17.69 -8.18
N ASP A 126 11.39 -17.46 -9.47
CA ASP A 126 11.96 -16.22 -10.01
C ASP A 126 10.85 -15.28 -10.51
N ALA A 127 10.86 -14.03 -10.05
CA ALA A 127 9.88 -13.02 -10.41
C ALA A 127 9.81 -12.77 -11.92
N ALA A 128 10.97 -12.76 -12.60
CA ALA A 128 11.02 -12.54 -14.05
C ALA A 128 10.51 -13.76 -14.84
N ALA A 129 10.84 -14.98 -14.40
CA ALA A 129 10.31 -16.20 -14.99
C ALA A 129 8.80 -16.32 -14.81
N ARG A 130 8.30 -15.99 -13.61
CA ARG A 130 6.88 -15.96 -13.26
C ARG A 130 6.11 -14.98 -14.15
N GLU A 131 6.59 -13.76 -14.33
CA GLU A 131 5.94 -12.78 -15.20
C GLU A 131 5.82 -13.29 -16.65
N ARG A 132 6.90 -13.86 -17.21
CA ARG A 132 6.89 -14.42 -18.56
C ARG A 132 5.95 -15.62 -18.68
N PHE A 133 5.82 -16.40 -17.62
CA PHE A 133 4.86 -17.50 -17.55
C PHE A 133 3.42 -16.96 -17.53
N ASP A 134 3.13 -15.96 -16.67
CA ASP A 134 1.81 -15.35 -16.53
C ASP A 134 1.33 -14.75 -17.85
N ARG A 135 2.19 -14.01 -18.56
CA ARG A 135 1.87 -13.45 -19.88
C ARG A 135 1.52 -14.54 -20.90
N ARG A 136 2.38 -15.57 -21.02
CA ARG A 136 2.16 -16.69 -21.94
C ARG A 136 0.87 -17.46 -21.62
N LEU A 137 0.61 -17.69 -20.33
CA LEU A 137 -0.58 -18.41 -19.88
C LEU A 137 -1.84 -17.59 -20.19
N LEU A 138 -1.84 -16.29 -19.91
CA LEU A 138 -2.96 -15.40 -20.23
C LEU A 138 -3.24 -15.38 -21.75
N ASP A 139 -2.20 -15.29 -22.58
CA ASP A 139 -2.34 -15.34 -24.03
C ASP A 139 -2.95 -16.67 -24.50
N GLN A 140 -2.52 -17.81 -23.93
CA GLN A 140 -3.10 -19.12 -24.23
C GLN A 140 -4.58 -19.22 -23.82
N LEU A 141 -4.95 -18.62 -22.69
CA LEU A 141 -6.32 -18.62 -22.20
C LEU A 141 -7.23 -17.72 -23.06
N ARG A 142 -6.70 -16.60 -23.57
CA ARG A 142 -7.43 -15.69 -24.48
C ARG A 142 -7.61 -16.24 -25.89
N ASN A 143 -6.62 -16.98 -26.41
CA ASN A 143 -6.61 -17.43 -27.80
C ASN A 143 -7.37 -18.76 -28.04
N ARG A 144 -7.89 -19.42 -27.00
CA ARG A 144 -8.54 -20.75 -27.12
C ARG A 144 -10.06 -20.65 -27.20
N THR A 145 -10.56 -20.02 -28.26
CA THR A 145 -11.98 -19.96 -28.61
C THR A 145 -12.26 -20.84 -29.83
N ALA A 146 -12.24 -22.17 -29.67
CA ALA A 146 -12.84 -23.11 -30.64
C ALA A 146 -13.12 -24.48 -29.99
N PRO A 147 -14.37 -24.97 -29.96
CA PRO A 147 -14.68 -26.34 -29.57
C PRO A 147 -14.37 -27.31 -30.73
N VAL A 148 -13.56 -28.34 -30.46
CA VAL A 148 -13.36 -29.47 -31.37
C VAL A 148 -14.47 -30.48 -31.10
N ALA A 149 -15.39 -30.65 -32.06
CA ALA A 149 -16.42 -31.68 -32.03
C ALA A 149 -15.82 -33.05 -32.37
N PHE A 150 -16.11 -34.06 -31.55
CA PHE A 150 -15.72 -35.46 -31.77
C PHE A 150 -16.93 -36.21 -32.33
N THR A 151 -16.83 -36.70 -33.58
CA THR A 151 -17.85 -37.55 -34.22
C THR A 151 -17.41 -39.02 -34.18
N LEU A 152 -18.22 -39.88 -33.55
CA LEU A 152 -18.11 -41.35 -33.60
C LEU A 152 -19.02 -41.90 -34.72
N PRO A 153 -18.56 -42.79 -35.62
CA PRO A 153 -19.42 -43.43 -36.59
C PRO A 153 -20.08 -44.70 -36.02
N ALA A 154 -21.40 -44.81 -36.25
CA ALA A 154 -22.22 -45.98 -35.95
C ALA A 154 -22.02 -47.07 -37.02
N GLN A 155 -21.83 -48.32 -36.60
CA GLN A 155 -21.70 -49.47 -37.47
C GLN A 155 -23.03 -50.23 -37.54
N GLN A 156 -23.58 -50.33 -38.76
CA GLN A 156 -24.85 -50.96 -39.09
C GLN A 156 -24.74 -52.49 -39.16
N SER A 157 -25.83 -53.14 -38.75
CA SER A 157 -26.09 -54.58 -38.76
C SER A 157 -26.33 -55.13 -40.17
N ALA A 158 -25.85 -56.35 -40.45
CA ALA A 158 -26.23 -57.13 -41.62
C ALA A 158 -27.01 -58.39 -41.19
N THR A 159 -28.23 -58.51 -41.71
CA THR A 159 -29.14 -59.65 -41.58
C THR A 159 -28.80 -60.74 -42.61
N GLY A 160 -28.75 -62.00 -42.17
CA GLY A 160 -28.69 -63.18 -43.04
C GLY A 160 -29.91 -64.07 -42.83
N THR A 161 -30.72 -64.23 -43.87
CA THR A 161 -31.91 -65.07 -43.94
C THR A 161 -31.52 -66.44 -44.51
N PHE A 162 -31.92 -67.54 -43.87
CA PHE A 162 -31.91 -68.88 -44.48
C PHE A 162 -33.23 -69.59 -44.21
N ALA A 163 -33.75 -70.22 -45.27
CA ALA A 163 -35.06 -70.85 -45.35
C ALA A 163 -34.98 -72.38 -45.20
N GLY A 164 -36.09 -73.00 -44.79
CA GLY A 164 -36.50 -74.31 -45.32
C GLY A 164 -36.85 -75.41 -44.31
N GLY A 165 -38.16 -75.66 -44.14
CA GLY A 165 -38.73 -77.02 -43.93
C GLY A 165 -39.09 -77.45 -42.51
N GLY A 166 -40.39 -77.48 -42.15
CA GLY A 166 -40.83 -78.16 -40.93
C GLY A 166 -42.23 -77.81 -40.38
N LEU A 167 -43.23 -77.59 -41.24
CA LEU A 167 -44.49 -76.89 -40.91
C LEU A 167 -45.47 -77.58 -39.92
N LYS A 168 -45.10 -78.66 -39.22
CA LYS A 168 -45.98 -79.30 -38.21
C LYS A 168 -45.37 -79.46 -36.81
N ILE A 169 -44.03 -79.44 -36.70
CA ILE A 169 -43.33 -79.28 -35.41
C ILE A 169 -43.29 -77.78 -35.04
N VAL A 170 -43.30 -76.89 -36.04
CA VAL A 170 -43.26 -75.43 -35.87
C VAL A 170 -44.44 -74.88 -35.09
N ALA A 171 -45.65 -75.45 -35.16
CA ALA A 171 -46.81 -74.90 -34.41
C ALA A 171 -46.72 -75.17 -32.89
N GLY A 172 -46.30 -76.37 -32.48
CA GLY A 172 -46.09 -76.69 -31.07
C GLY A 172 -44.87 -75.97 -30.49
N VAL A 173 -43.78 -75.91 -31.26
CA VAL A 173 -42.57 -75.17 -30.88
C VAL A 173 -42.83 -73.66 -30.87
N ALA A 174 -43.63 -73.10 -31.78
CA ALA A 174 -43.99 -71.68 -31.79
C ALA A 174 -44.93 -71.29 -30.64
N LEU A 175 -45.79 -72.19 -30.17
CA LEU A 175 -46.67 -71.91 -29.02
C LEU A 175 -45.90 -71.96 -27.70
N VAL A 176 -45.01 -72.95 -27.54
CA VAL A 176 -44.09 -73.00 -26.39
C VAL A 176 -43.07 -71.85 -26.43
N LEU A 177 -42.53 -71.53 -27.60
CA LEU A 177 -41.67 -70.34 -27.78
C LEU A 177 -42.46 -69.05 -27.57
N GLY A 178 -43.72 -68.97 -27.98
CA GLY A 178 -44.56 -67.78 -27.78
C GLY A 178 -44.87 -67.53 -26.31
N LEU A 179 -45.19 -68.58 -25.55
CA LEU A 179 -45.36 -68.49 -24.10
C LEU A 179 -44.04 -68.22 -23.37
N ALA A 180 -42.94 -68.87 -23.78
CA ALA A 180 -41.61 -68.57 -23.26
C ALA A 180 -41.20 -67.12 -23.57
N TYR A 181 -41.54 -66.61 -24.75
CA TYR A 181 -41.27 -65.24 -25.17
C TYR A 181 -42.12 -64.22 -24.40
N LEU A 182 -43.39 -64.53 -24.10
CA LEU A 182 -44.23 -63.73 -23.21
C LEU A 182 -43.73 -63.73 -21.77
N GLY A 183 -43.26 -64.86 -21.24
CA GLY A 183 -42.61 -64.94 -19.93
C GLY A 183 -41.28 -64.19 -19.87
N LEU A 184 -40.49 -64.24 -20.95
CA LEU A 184 -39.27 -63.45 -21.12
C LEU A 184 -39.58 -61.95 -21.24
N GLY A 185 -40.67 -61.57 -21.92
CA GLY A 185 -41.13 -60.18 -21.99
C GLY A 185 -41.56 -59.65 -20.63
N TYR A 186 -42.30 -60.44 -19.85
CA TYR A 186 -42.76 -60.04 -18.52
C TYR A 186 -41.62 -59.95 -17.49
N SER A 187 -40.67 -60.90 -17.52
CA SER A 187 -39.48 -60.84 -16.67
C SER A 187 -38.55 -59.69 -17.06
N ARG A 188 -38.45 -59.38 -18.36
CA ARG A 188 -37.74 -58.18 -18.84
C ARG A 188 -38.41 -56.91 -18.35
N ASP A 189 -39.73 -56.77 -18.48
CA ASP A 189 -40.47 -55.59 -18.01
C ASP A 189 -40.39 -55.41 -16.49
N MET A 190 -40.44 -56.49 -15.71
CA MET A 190 -40.21 -56.43 -14.27
C MET A 190 -38.78 -56.00 -13.94
N SER A 191 -37.79 -56.55 -14.63
CA SER A 191 -36.39 -56.15 -14.44
C SER A 191 -36.15 -54.69 -14.82
N GLU A 192 -36.77 -54.19 -15.89
CA GLU A 192 -36.68 -52.79 -16.31
C GLU A 192 -37.36 -51.84 -15.31
N ARG A 193 -38.49 -52.25 -14.69
CA ARG A 193 -39.15 -51.49 -13.63
C ARG A 193 -38.30 -51.43 -12.35
N GLU A 194 -37.71 -52.54 -11.94
CA GLU A 194 -36.79 -52.55 -10.79
C GLU A 194 -35.53 -51.73 -11.07
N LEU A 195 -35.01 -51.77 -12.31
CA LEU A 195 -33.87 -50.95 -12.72
C LEU A 195 -34.21 -49.46 -12.69
N ARG A 196 -35.39 -49.06 -13.17
CA ARG A 196 -35.85 -47.67 -13.11
C ARG A 196 -36.08 -47.18 -11.68
N LEU A 197 -36.59 -48.04 -10.79
CA LEU A 197 -36.73 -47.71 -9.37
C LEU A 197 -35.37 -47.51 -8.71
N LYS A 198 -34.41 -48.42 -8.94
CA LYS A 198 -33.04 -48.30 -8.44
C LYS A 198 -32.31 -47.08 -9.01
N GLU A 199 -32.51 -46.77 -10.30
CA GLU A 199 -31.94 -45.57 -10.92
C GLU A 199 -32.55 -44.29 -10.33
N ALA A 200 -33.85 -44.28 -10.03
CA ALA A 200 -34.51 -43.15 -9.37
C ALA A 200 -34.02 -42.95 -7.92
N GLU A 201 -33.77 -44.03 -7.17
CA GLU A 201 -33.16 -43.98 -5.83
C GLU A 201 -31.72 -43.45 -5.88
N LEU A 202 -30.90 -43.94 -6.81
CA LEU A 202 -29.54 -43.43 -7.02
C LEU A 202 -29.52 -41.93 -7.36
N ARG A 203 -30.41 -41.47 -8.23
CA ARG A 203 -30.53 -40.04 -8.54
C ARG A 203 -30.94 -39.20 -7.34
N ARG A 204 -31.80 -39.71 -6.45
CA ARG A 204 -32.17 -39.02 -5.20
C ARG A 204 -30.99 -38.93 -4.24
N GLU A 205 -30.23 -40.00 -4.08
CA GLU A 205 -29.00 -39.99 -3.26
C GLU A 205 -27.95 -39.03 -3.81
N GLU A 206 -27.76 -38.99 -5.13
CA GLU A 206 -26.84 -38.02 -5.75
C GLU A 206 -27.27 -36.57 -5.52
N VAL A 207 -28.57 -36.28 -5.63
CA VAL A 207 -29.10 -34.94 -5.34
C VAL A 207 -28.90 -34.59 -3.87
N HIS A 208 -29.11 -35.54 -2.95
CA HIS A 208 -28.89 -35.33 -1.52
C HIS A 208 -27.41 -35.08 -1.21
N ARG A 209 -26.49 -35.85 -1.79
CA ARG A 209 -25.03 -35.64 -1.62
C ARG A 209 -24.60 -34.29 -2.20
N LYS A 210 -25.13 -33.90 -3.36
CA LYS A 210 -24.84 -32.58 -3.96
C LYS A 210 -25.38 -31.44 -3.10
N ALA A 211 -26.57 -31.60 -2.50
CA ALA A 211 -27.13 -30.61 -1.57
C ALA A 211 -26.30 -30.48 -0.29
N GLU A 212 -25.82 -31.60 0.26
CA GLU A 212 -24.96 -31.59 1.45
C GLU A 212 -23.60 -30.91 1.17
N ILE A 213 -22.98 -31.20 0.02
CA ILE A 213 -21.73 -30.54 -0.40
C ILE A 213 -21.97 -29.03 -0.57
N ALA A 214 -23.08 -28.64 -1.22
CA ALA A 214 -23.43 -27.23 -1.39
C ALA A 214 -23.62 -26.53 -0.04
N SER A 215 -24.29 -27.16 0.92
CA SER A 215 -24.46 -26.61 2.28
C SER A 215 -23.12 -26.38 2.97
N ARG A 216 -22.21 -27.37 2.93
CA ARG A 216 -20.88 -27.24 3.54
C ARG A 216 -20.04 -26.14 2.87
N VAL A 217 -20.17 -25.95 1.55
CA VAL A 217 -19.49 -24.86 0.84
C VAL A 217 -20.02 -23.50 1.31
N VAL A 218 -21.33 -23.34 1.48
CA VAL A 218 -21.93 -22.10 1.99
C VAL A 218 -21.49 -21.82 3.43
N GLU A 219 -21.46 -22.83 4.30
CA GLU A 219 -20.96 -22.69 5.68
C GLU A 219 -19.49 -22.29 5.71
N ASN A 220 -18.65 -22.92 4.90
CA ASN A 220 -17.23 -22.55 4.79
C ASN A 220 -17.05 -21.13 4.25
N GLN A 221 -17.83 -20.71 3.24
CA GLN A 221 -17.79 -19.34 2.74
C GLN A 221 -18.22 -18.33 3.80
N LYS A 222 -19.26 -18.65 4.58
CA LYS A 222 -19.71 -17.81 5.69
C LYS A 222 -18.63 -17.67 6.76
N ALA A 223 -17.99 -18.77 7.17
CA ALA A 223 -16.90 -18.75 8.14
C ALA A 223 -15.70 -17.92 7.64
N VAL A 224 -15.36 -18.00 6.35
CA VAL A 224 -14.29 -17.19 5.76
C VAL A 224 -14.65 -15.71 5.75
N ILE A 225 -15.90 -15.36 5.43
CA ILE A 225 -16.37 -13.97 5.46
C ILE A 225 -16.31 -13.43 6.89
N GLU A 226 -16.84 -14.16 7.88
CA GLU A 226 -16.81 -13.76 9.29
C GLU A 226 -15.38 -13.62 9.84
N ALA A 227 -14.48 -14.53 9.46
CA ALA A 227 -13.06 -14.43 9.82
C ALA A 227 -12.40 -13.20 9.18
N SER A 228 -12.73 -12.90 7.92
CA SER A 228 -12.19 -11.73 7.22
C SER A 228 -12.69 -10.41 7.80
N THR A 229 -13.97 -10.33 8.20
CA THR A 229 -14.52 -9.13 8.83
C THR A 229 -13.95 -8.92 10.22
N ALA A 230 -13.83 -9.98 11.03
CA ALA A 230 -13.19 -9.89 12.34
C ALA A 230 -11.70 -9.49 12.25
N ALA A 231 -10.98 -9.97 11.23
CA ALA A 231 -9.60 -9.55 10.98
C ALA A 231 -9.53 -8.08 10.56
N GLN A 232 -10.48 -7.60 9.75
CA GLN A 232 -10.57 -6.21 9.32
C GLN A 232 -10.91 -5.26 10.47
N GLU A 233 -11.81 -5.66 11.38
CA GLU A 233 -12.14 -4.89 12.59
C GLU A 233 -10.94 -4.76 13.52
N ARG A 234 -10.22 -5.86 13.82
CA ARG A 234 -8.99 -5.80 14.63
C ARG A 234 -7.91 -4.92 13.99
N ALA A 235 -7.79 -4.97 12.66
CA ALA A 235 -6.85 -4.12 11.95
C ALA A 235 -7.25 -2.63 12.00
N ALA A 236 -8.56 -2.33 12.01
CA ALA A 236 -9.05 -0.97 12.19
C ALA A 236 -8.80 -0.47 13.62
N GLU A 237 -9.14 -1.26 14.64
CA GLU A 237 -8.88 -0.93 16.05
C GLU A 237 -7.40 -0.70 16.33
N ALA A 238 -6.51 -1.55 15.78
CA ALA A 238 -5.07 -1.38 15.91
C ALA A 238 -4.57 -0.06 15.29
N ARG A 239 -5.17 0.37 14.17
CA ARG A 239 -4.86 1.67 13.54
C ARG A 239 -5.34 2.83 14.38
N GLU A 240 -6.54 2.74 14.97
CA GLU A 240 -7.07 3.78 15.85
C GLU A 240 -6.22 3.92 17.12
N GLN A 241 -5.82 2.81 17.73
CA GLN A 241 -4.90 2.81 18.87
C GLN A 241 -3.54 3.44 18.51
N ALA A 242 -2.96 3.08 17.37
CA ALA A 242 -1.72 3.68 16.90
C ALA A 242 -1.85 5.20 16.66
N GLN A 243 -2.99 5.66 16.14
CA GLN A 243 -3.25 7.09 15.96
C GLN A 243 -3.42 7.83 17.29
N LEU A 244 -4.11 7.23 18.26
CA LEU A 244 -4.26 7.79 19.60
C LEU A 244 -2.90 7.88 20.30
N GLU A 245 -2.07 6.83 20.23
CA GLU A 245 -0.72 6.88 20.77
C GLU A 245 0.14 7.95 20.11
N ALA A 246 0.06 8.11 18.79
CA ALA A 246 0.79 9.16 18.08
C ALA A 246 0.39 10.56 18.57
N ARG A 247 -0.92 10.82 18.74
CA ARG A 247 -1.41 12.09 19.30
C ARG A 247 -0.91 12.32 20.72
N MET A 248 -0.96 11.30 21.56
CA MET A 248 -0.45 11.40 22.95
C MET A 248 1.06 11.69 22.98
N ARG A 249 1.83 11.11 22.06
CA ARG A 249 3.27 11.42 21.93
C ARG A 249 3.49 12.87 21.49
N ASP A 250 2.75 13.35 20.50
CA ASP A 250 2.85 14.73 20.02
C ASP A 250 2.48 15.75 21.10
N ASP A 251 1.41 15.49 21.86
CA ASP A 251 1.00 16.34 22.98
C ASP A 251 2.05 16.34 24.09
N LYS A 252 2.64 15.19 24.40
CA LYS A 252 3.77 15.11 25.34
C LYS A 252 4.96 15.95 24.87
N TYR A 253 5.34 15.86 23.58
CA TYR A 253 6.41 16.67 23.03
C TYR A 253 6.11 18.17 23.08
N ARG A 254 4.87 18.58 22.84
CA ARG A 254 4.45 19.98 22.98
C ARG A 254 4.57 20.48 24.41
N ILE A 255 4.12 19.69 25.39
CA ILE A 255 4.24 20.03 26.81
C ILE A 255 5.72 20.13 27.21
N ASP A 256 6.55 19.17 26.82
CA ASP A 256 7.98 19.20 27.12
C ASP A 256 8.69 20.41 26.48
N GLN A 257 8.29 20.81 25.27
CA GLN A 257 8.81 22.02 24.62
C GLN A 257 8.38 23.30 25.34
N ALA A 258 7.10 23.40 25.72
CA ALA A 258 6.59 24.54 26.48
C ALA A 258 7.33 24.68 27.82
N TYR A 259 7.53 23.56 28.53
CA TYR A 259 8.26 23.54 29.79
C TYR A 259 9.72 24.00 29.63
N ARG A 260 10.43 23.57 28.57
CA ARG A 260 11.78 24.05 28.27
C ARG A 260 11.83 25.54 27.95
N GLN A 261 10.82 26.06 27.25
CA GLN A 261 10.71 27.49 26.96
C GLN A 261 10.49 28.30 28.25
N GLU A 262 9.60 27.85 29.13
CA GLU A 262 9.38 28.47 30.45
C GLU A 262 10.65 28.50 31.29
N GLN A 263 11.43 27.40 31.30
CA GLN A 263 12.72 27.37 31.99
C GLN A 263 13.72 28.39 31.42
N GLN A 264 13.78 28.54 30.09
CA GLN A 264 14.63 29.54 29.47
C GLN A 264 14.18 30.96 29.82
N LEU A 265 12.88 31.23 29.80
CA LEU A 265 12.31 32.52 30.19
C LEU A 265 12.65 32.86 31.65
N ALA A 266 12.45 31.92 32.57
CA ALA A 266 12.80 32.10 33.99
C ALA A 266 14.29 32.43 34.19
N LEU A 267 15.19 31.75 33.46
CA LEU A 267 16.63 32.06 33.50
C LEU A 267 16.94 33.45 32.93
N THR A 268 16.26 33.87 31.86
CA THR A 268 16.46 35.22 31.29
C THR A 268 15.95 36.31 32.23
N GLU A 269 14.82 36.08 32.90
CA GLU A 269 14.28 37.01 33.91
C GLU A 269 15.24 37.15 35.10
N GLN A 270 15.81 36.04 35.58
CA GLN A 270 16.81 36.07 36.65
C GLN A 270 18.04 36.89 36.24
N ARG A 271 18.55 36.72 35.01
CA ARG A 271 19.66 37.54 34.48
C ARG A 271 19.29 39.00 34.38
N ARG A 272 18.06 39.32 33.95
CA ARG A 272 17.56 40.69 33.87
C ARG A 272 17.50 41.34 35.25
N GLN A 273 17.01 40.63 36.26
CA GLN A 273 16.99 41.11 37.64
C GLN A 273 18.40 41.36 38.18
N GLN A 274 19.35 40.45 37.91
CA GLN A 274 20.76 40.65 38.29
C GLN A 274 21.38 41.86 37.60
N ALA A 275 21.10 42.05 36.30
CA ALA A 275 21.56 43.21 35.54
C ALA A 275 20.99 44.51 36.12
N GLU A 276 19.69 44.55 36.44
CA GLU A 276 19.04 45.70 37.08
C GLU A 276 19.63 46.00 38.47
N GLN A 277 19.88 44.99 39.30
CA GLN A 277 20.56 45.17 40.59
C GLN A 277 21.97 45.72 40.42
N SER A 278 22.75 45.18 39.48
CA SER A 278 24.10 45.68 39.19
C SER A 278 24.07 47.13 38.69
N ARG A 279 23.07 47.49 37.89
CA ARG A 279 22.84 48.85 37.41
C ARG A 279 22.52 49.78 38.57
N LEU A 280 21.57 49.43 39.44
CA LEU A 280 21.24 50.23 40.63
C LEU A 280 22.46 50.41 41.55
N GLN A 281 23.27 49.36 41.74
CA GLN A 281 24.51 49.46 42.52
C GLN A 281 25.52 50.41 41.88
N SER A 282 25.71 50.34 40.56
CA SER A 282 26.60 51.26 39.84
C SER A 282 26.10 52.70 39.85
N GLU A 283 24.78 52.92 39.74
CA GLU A 283 24.16 54.23 39.86
C GLU A 283 24.31 54.79 41.28
N SER A 284 24.15 53.97 42.33
CA SER A 284 24.44 54.36 43.71
C SER A 284 25.89 54.77 43.89
N ARG A 285 26.84 53.92 43.45
CA ARG A 285 28.28 54.22 43.51
C ARG A 285 28.63 55.50 42.76
N ARG A 286 27.97 55.75 41.63
CA ARG A 286 28.13 56.97 40.84
C ARG A 286 27.62 58.20 41.61
N ARG A 287 26.44 58.12 42.23
CA ARG A 287 25.90 59.20 43.07
C ARG A 287 26.80 59.48 44.28
N ASP A 288 27.31 58.44 44.94
CA ASP A 288 28.24 58.58 46.06
C ASP A 288 29.55 59.26 45.62
N ALA A 289 30.08 58.88 44.45
CA ALA A 289 31.27 59.50 43.87
C ALA A 289 31.03 60.97 43.48
N GLU A 290 29.88 61.28 42.89
CA GLU A 290 29.46 62.65 42.55
C GLU A 290 29.28 63.51 43.81
N ALA A 291 28.65 62.97 44.86
CA ALA A 291 28.51 63.64 46.16
C ALA A 291 29.87 63.89 46.83
N ALA A 292 30.77 62.91 46.81
CA ALA A 292 32.14 63.06 47.31
C ALA A 292 32.96 64.08 46.49
N ALA A 293 32.72 64.17 45.17
CA ALA A 293 33.33 65.20 44.33
C ALA A 293 32.77 66.59 44.65
N ALA A 294 31.46 66.73 44.85
CA ALA A 294 30.83 67.98 45.26
C ALA A 294 31.28 68.44 46.66
N ALA A 295 31.42 67.52 47.61
CA ALA A 295 31.97 67.81 48.93
C ALA A 295 33.43 68.29 48.83
N ARG A 296 34.22 67.69 47.93
CA ARG A 296 35.60 68.12 47.62
C ARG A 296 35.64 69.55 47.08
N THR A 297 34.80 69.89 46.10
CA THR A 297 34.78 71.23 45.52
C THR A 297 34.29 72.28 46.52
N PHE A 298 33.24 71.98 47.28
CA PHE A 298 32.74 72.87 48.34
C PHE A 298 33.81 73.14 49.40
N ARG A 299 34.51 72.09 49.84
CA ARG A 299 35.63 72.22 50.79
C ARG A 299 36.78 73.06 50.23
N GLN A 300 37.13 72.89 48.97
CA GLN A 300 38.15 73.73 48.32
C GLN A 300 37.74 75.19 48.26
N GLN A 301 36.48 75.49 47.95
CA GLN A 301 35.94 76.85 47.96
C GLN A 301 35.97 77.45 49.38
N ALA A 302 35.56 76.70 50.40
CA ALA A 302 35.62 77.15 51.79
C ALA A 302 37.05 77.44 52.27
N ILE A 303 38.03 76.61 51.86
CA ILE A 303 39.45 76.87 52.13
C ILE A 303 39.91 78.16 51.44
N GLN A 304 39.55 78.37 50.17
CA GLN A 304 39.90 79.59 49.43
C GLN A 304 39.29 80.85 50.06
N ASP A 305 38.04 80.78 50.51
CA ASP A 305 37.36 81.89 51.18
C ASP A 305 37.96 82.18 52.58
N ALA A 306 38.34 81.16 53.35
CA ALA A 306 39.05 81.36 54.62
C ALA A 306 40.42 82.03 54.42
N ILE A 307 41.14 81.67 53.35
CA ILE A 307 42.41 82.29 52.97
C ILE A 307 42.20 83.75 52.56
N SER A 308 41.17 84.06 51.76
CA SER A 308 40.90 85.43 51.29
C SER A 308 40.55 86.38 52.44
N ARG A 309 39.93 85.87 53.51
CA ARG A 309 39.64 86.60 54.76
C ARG A 309 40.84 86.73 55.72
N GLY A 310 42.00 86.15 55.38
CA GLY A 310 43.22 86.19 56.19
C GLY A 310 43.25 85.23 57.38
N ASN A 311 42.33 84.27 57.49
CA ASN A 311 42.24 83.34 58.61
C ASN A 311 42.95 82.00 58.32
N TYR A 312 44.29 82.01 58.32
CA TYR A 312 45.11 80.85 57.93
C TYR A 312 44.93 79.61 58.83
N ASN A 313 44.63 79.81 60.12
CA ASN A 313 44.42 78.70 61.06
C ASN A 313 43.14 77.93 60.73
N GLU A 314 42.09 78.63 60.28
CA GLU A 314 40.83 78.01 59.85
C GLU A 314 41.01 77.22 58.56
N ALA A 315 41.76 77.75 57.59
CA ALA A 315 42.11 77.05 56.37
C ALA A 315 42.90 75.75 56.62
N GLN A 316 43.85 75.75 57.58
CA GLN A 316 44.58 74.53 57.95
C GLN A 316 43.70 73.48 58.63
N ARG A 317 42.79 73.89 59.52
CA ARG A 317 41.80 72.96 60.13
C ARG A 317 40.92 72.33 59.06
N LEU A 318 40.40 73.15 58.13
CA LEU A 318 39.60 72.65 57.01
C LEU A 318 40.39 71.74 56.08
N ARG A 319 41.72 71.82 56.01
CA ARG A 319 42.56 70.90 55.21
C ARG A 319 42.78 69.53 55.86
N ASN A 320 42.72 69.46 57.20
CA ASN A 320 43.04 68.24 57.95
C ASN A 320 41.82 67.35 58.29
N LEU A 321 40.59 67.80 57.99
CA LEU A 321 39.39 66.95 58.14
C LEU A 321 39.48 65.70 57.24
N PRO A 322 39.24 64.49 57.74
CA PRO A 322 39.14 63.30 56.89
C PRO A 322 37.94 63.39 55.94
N TYR A 323 38.06 62.74 54.78
CA TYR A 323 36.98 62.59 53.79
C TYR A 323 35.93 61.60 54.24
#